data_AF-A0A9E0LNP2-F1
#
_entry.id   AF-A0A9E0LNP2-F1
#
_cell.length_a   1.000
_cell.length_b   1.000
_cell.length_c   1.000
_cell.angle_alpha   90.00
_cell.angle_beta   90.00
_cell.angle_gamma   90.00
#
_symmetry.space_group_name_H-M   'P 1'
#
loop_
_entity.id
_entity.type
_entity.pdbx_description
1 polymer ?
#
loop_
_entity_poly.entity_id
_entity_poly.type
_entity_poly.pdbx_seq_one_letter_code
_entity_poly.pdbx_strand_id
1 'polypeptide(L)'
;MLPIDYRLVYKVEELPLAVQIELKPYPMADAEGAYQVGCVTSGPEPKPLSRLIFGAIGHASKENNDRQLDCYVHFESGGFAHTYSVRHYTMTSLTANKANLVEGTYVPERCATVDELKALLASVQ
;
A
#
# COMPACT_ATOMS: atom_id res chain seq x y z
N MET A 1 -10.21 -11.25 20.26
CA MET A 1 -9.98 -10.85 18.86
C MET A 1 -9.41 -12.03 18.12
N LEU A 2 -10.15 -12.58 17.16
CA LEU A 2 -9.56 -13.52 16.20
C LEU A 2 -8.60 -12.72 15.30
N PRO A 3 -7.44 -13.27 14.91
CA PRO A 3 -6.58 -12.60 13.95
C PRO A 3 -7.38 -12.34 12.68
N ILE A 4 -7.38 -11.09 12.20
CA ILE A 4 -7.94 -10.77 10.90
C ILE A 4 -7.00 -11.41 9.89
N ASP A 5 -7.47 -12.45 9.19
CA ASP A 5 -6.73 -13.02 8.08
C ASP A 5 -6.63 -11.97 6.96
N TYR A 6 -5.39 -11.63 6.59
CA TYR A 6 -5.11 -10.76 5.46
C TYR A 6 -4.65 -11.60 4.27
N ARG A 7 -5.22 -11.33 3.10
CA ARG A 7 -4.64 -11.82 1.84
C ARG A 7 -3.50 -10.89 1.43
N LEU A 8 -2.29 -11.43 1.38
CA LEU A 8 -1.14 -10.72 0.84
C LEU A 8 -1.13 -10.73 -0.69
N VAL A 9 -0.76 -9.61 -1.28
CA VAL A 9 -0.58 -9.42 -2.72
C VAL A 9 0.73 -8.68 -2.99
N TYR A 10 1.34 -8.96 -4.14
CA TYR A 10 2.67 -8.44 -4.51
C TYR A 10 2.69 -7.76 -5.87
N LYS A 11 1.56 -7.80 -6.58
CA LYS A 11 1.36 -7.07 -7.81
C LYS A 11 0.37 -5.94 -7.63
N VAL A 12 0.60 -4.83 -8.32
CA VAL A 12 -0.28 -3.65 -8.26
C VAL A 12 -1.69 -4.00 -8.75
N GLU A 13 -1.80 -4.85 -9.77
CA GLU A 13 -3.06 -5.30 -10.37
C GLU A 13 -3.93 -6.15 -9.41
N GLU A 14 -3.34 -6.72 -8.36
CA GLU A 14 -4.02 -7.55 -7.37
C GLU A 14 -4.60 -6.73 -6.20
N LEU A 15 -4.22 -5.46 -6.07
CA LEU A 15 -4.81 -4.55 -5.09
C LEU A 15 -6.29 -4.29 -5.41
N PRO A 16 -7.14 -3.90 -4.44
CA PRO A 16 -8.50 -3.47 -4.72
C PRO A 16 -8.53 -2.32 -5.74
N LEU A 17 -9.53 -2.30 -6.63
CA LEU A 17 -9.61 -1.32 -7.73
C LEU A 17 -9.50 0.13 -7.22
N ALA A 18 -10.20 0.44 -6.14
CA ALA A 18 -10.13 1.74 -5.47
C ALA A 18 -8.71 2.14 -5.07
N VAL A 19 -7.93 1.21 -4.50
CA VAL A 19 -6.55 1.45 -4.06
C VAL A 19 -5.64 1.65 -5.28
N GLN A 20 -5.83 0.87 -6.35
CA GLN A 20 -5.10 1.07 -7.61
C GLN A 20 -5.33 2.49 -8.16
N ILE A 21 -6.57 2.99 -8.10
CA ILE A 21 -6.91 4.35 -8.55
C ILE A 21 -6.19 5.41 -7.70
N GLU A 22 -6.24 5.28 -6.37
CA GLU A 22 -5.57 6.20 -5.43
C GLU A 22 -4.06 6.25 -5.62
N LEU A 23 -3.44 5.14 -6.04
CA LEU A 23 -1.99 5.05 -6.26
C LEU A 23 -1.54 5.49 -7.65
N LYS A 24 -2.45 5.78 -8.60
CA LYS A 24 -2.09 6.25 -9.95
C LYS A 24 -1.11 7.43 -10.00
N PRO A 25 -1.19 8.45 -9.11
CA PRO A 25 -0.22 9.55 -9.07
C PRO A 25 1.20 9.12 -8.67
N TYR A 26 1.36 7.91 -8.14
CA TYR A 26 2.63 7.31 -7.73
C TYR A 26 2.87 6.06 -8.58
N PRO A 27 3.31 6.19 -9.86
CA PRO A 27 3.55 5.05 -10.72
C PRO A 27 4.43 4.02 -10.00
N MET A 28 3.91 2.81 -9.87
CA MET A 28 4.46 1.78 -9.00
C MET A 28 4.76 0.51 -9.79
N ALA A 29 5.93 -0.07 -9.58
CA ALA A 29 6.28 -1.40 -10.03
C ALA A 29 5.75 -2.47 -9.05
N ASP A 30 5.56 -3.70 -9.53
CA ASP A 30 5.33 -4.87 -8.67
C ASP A 30 6.53 -5.14 -7.75
N ALA A 31 6.38 -6.01 -6.76
CA ALA A 31 7.39 -6.21 -5.72
C ALA A 31 8.79 -6.60 -6.19
N GLU A 32 8.87 -7.37 -7.28
CA GLU A 32 10.14 -7.76 -7.91
C GLU A 32 10.44 -6.92 -9.17
N GLY A 33 9.62 -5.91 -9.44
CA GLY A 33 9.73 -5.04 -10.61
C GLY A 33 10.86 -4.01 -10.48
N ALA A 34 11.45 -3.66 -11.62
CA ALA A 34 12.41 -2.57 -11.68
C ALA A 34 11.69 -1.23 -11.55
N TYR A 35 12.22 -0.35 -10.71
CA TYR A 35 11.77 1.02 -10.52
C TYR A 35 12.98 1.96 -10.50
N GLN A 36 12.73 3.25 -10.60
CA GLN A 36 13.77 4.28 -10.54
C GLN A 36 13.93 4.82 -9.13
N VAL A 37 15.19 4.99 -8.72
CA VAL A 37 15.59 5.66 -7.48
C VAL A 37 16.30 6.97 -7.84
N GLY A 38 15.85 8.08 -7.24
CA GLY A 38 16.45 9.40 -7.42
C GLY A 38 15.94 10.20 -8.64
N CYS A 39 16.59 11.35 -8.89
CA CYS A 39 16.11 12.41 -9.78
C CYS A 39 16.45 12.22 -11.27
N VAL A 40 17.01 11.08 -11.69
CA VAL A 40 17.62 10.97 -13.02
C VAL A 40 17.11 9.74 -13.77
N THR A 41 16.39 9.95 -14.86
CA THR A 41 16.20 8.96 -15.93
C THR A 41 17.43 8.98 -16.84
N SER A 42 18.33 7.99 -16.72
CA SER A 42 19.24 7.65 -17.81
C SER A 42 18.75 6.33 -18.43
N GLY A 43 17.78 6.42 -19.34
CA GLY A 43 17.22 5.27 -20.06
C GLY A 43 16.16 5.70 -21.08
N PRO A 44 15.92 4.90 -22.14
CA PRO A 44 14.97 5.23 -23.21
C PRO A 44 13.50 5.17 -22.77
N GLU A 45 13.18 4.48 -21.68
CA GLU A 45 11.82 4.35 -21.14
C GLU A 45 11.76 4.82 -19.68
N PRO A 46 10.76 5.66 -19.30
CA PRO A 46 10.57 6.09 -17.92
C PRO A 46 10.13 4.90 -17.06
N LYS A 47 10.90 4.61 -16.00
CA LYS A 47 10.54 3.59 -15.01
C LYS A 47 9.61 4.17 -13.94
N PRO A 48 8.78 3.33 -13.28
CA PRO A 48 8.02 3.74 -12.10
C PRO A 48 8.92 4.38 -11.02
N LEU A 49 8.39 5.34 -10.26
CA LEU A 49 9.12 6.00 -9.16
C LEU A 49 8.82 5.36 -7.80
N SER A 50 8.08 4.27 -7.78
CA SER A 50 7.76 3.53 -6.56
C SER A 50 7.73 2.04 -6.85
N ARG A 51 7.83 1.23 -5.81
CA ARG A 51 7.74 -0.23 -5.90
C ARG A 51 6.89 -0.76 -4.77
N LEU A 52 5.89 -1.57 -5.09
CA LEU A 52 5.08 -2.24 -4.09
C LEU A 52 6.00 -3.14 -3.26
N ILE A 53 5.84 -3.17 -1.95
CA ILE A 53 6.51 -4.17 -1.12
C ILE A 53 5.53 -5.31 -0.83
N PHE A 54 4.34 -4.97 -0.36
CA PHE A 54 3.17 -5.83 -0.35
C PHE A 54 1.89 -5.00 -0.15
N GLY A 55 0.76 -5.56 -0.57
CA GLY A 55 -0.56 -5.17 -0.09
C GLY A 55 -1.13 -6.24 0.83
N ALA A 56 -1.86 -5.84 1.87
CA ALA A 56 -2.57 -6.75 2.78
C ALA A 56 -4.06 -6.40 2.75
N ILE A 57 -4.87 -7.29 2.18
CA ILE A 57 -6.30 -7.09 1.98
C ILE A 57 -7.05 -7.85 3.07
N GLY A 58 -7.68 -7.11 3.97
CA GLY A 58 -8.51 -7.65 5.04
C GLY A 58 -9.87 -8.11 4.52
N HIS A 59 -10.50 -9.01 5.26
CA HIS A 59 -11.90 -9.37 5.04
C HIS A 59 -12.84 -8.36 5.71
N ALA A 60 -14.07 -8.26 5.20
CA ALA A 60 -15.06 -7.37 5.78
C ALA A 60 -15.38 -7.87 7.19
N SER A 61 -14.88 -7.17 8.19
CA SER A 61 -15.13 -7.51 9.58
C SER A 61 -16.59 -7.24 9.90
N LYS A 62 -17.28 -8.20 10.53
CA LYS A 62 -18.62 -7.99 11.09
C LYS A 62 -18.62 -7.08 12.32
N GLU A 63 -17.44 -6.78 12.90
CA GLU A 63 -17.33 -5.93 14.10
C GLU A 63 -17.38 -4.44 13.78
N ASN A 64 -17.04 -4.03 12.56
CA ASN A 64 -17.37 -2.70 12.09
C ASN A 64 -18.84 -2.72 11.66
N ASN A 65 -19.69 -1.93 12.32
CA ASN A 65 -21.11 -1.77 11.97
C ASN A 65 -21.31 -1.37 10.49
N ASP A 66 -20.24 -0.92 9.82
CA ASP A 66 -20.16 -0.79 8.37
C ASP A 66 -19.31 -1.92 7.79
N ARG A 67 -19.85 -2.64 6.80
CA ARG A 67 -19.16 -3.69 6.02
C ARG A 67 -18.01 -3.10 5.20
N GLN A 68 -16.95 -2.68 5.87
CA GLN A 68 -15.76 -2.08 5.27
C GLN A 68 -14.66 -3.13 5.19
N LEU A 69 -13.93 -3.09 4.09
CA LEU A 69 -12.69 -3.83 3.87
C LEU A 69 -11.52 -2.90 4.16
N ASP A 70 -10.58 -3.40 4.93
CA ASP A 70 -9.30 -2.75 5.15
C ASP A 70 -8.30 -3.20 4.10
N CYS A 71 -7.49 -2.28 3.58
CA CYS A 71 -6.32 -2.60 2.78
C CYS A 71 -5.12 -1.80 3.28
N TYR A 72 -4.07 -2.51 3.67
CA TYR A 72 -2.80 -1.90 4.01
C TYR A 72 -1.85 -2.02 2.82
N VAL A 73 -1.13 -0.95 2.52
CA VAL A 73 -0.15 -0.92 1.42
C VAL A 73 1.18 -0.49 1.98
N HIS A 74 2.20 -1.31 1.74
CA HIS A 74 3.58 -0.95 1.95
C HIS A 74 4.27 -0.79 0.61
N PHE A 75 4.96 0.33 0.40
CA PHE A 75 5.72 0.54 -0.83
C PHE A 75 6.98 1.34 -0.57
N GLU A 76 7.94 1.13 -1.45
CA GLU A 76 9.17 1.88 -1.53
C GLU A 76 8.98 3.09 -2.47
N SER A 77 9.34 4.28 -2.02
CA SER A 77 9.37 5.50 -2.83
C SER A 77 10.79 5.74 -3.32
N GLY A 78 10.95 5.87 -4.64
CA GLY A 78 12.19 6.28 -5.28
C GLY A 78 12.42 7.79 -5.26
N GLY A 79 11.44 8.59 -4.82
CA GLY A 79 11.56 10.05 -4.66
C GLY A 79 12.29 10.44 -3.38
N PHE A 80 13.12 11.49 -3.44
CA PHE A 80 14.02 11.90 -2.35
C PHE A 80 13.30 12.26 -1.03
N ALA A 81 13.96 11.92 0.07
CA ALA A 81 13.70 12.15 1.51
C ALA A 81 13.19 10.93 2.30
N HIS A 82 12.33 10.09 1.74
CA HIS A 82 11.76 8.94 2.48
C HIS A 82 11.65 7.69 1.61
N THR A 83 12.35 6.63 2.03
CA THR A 83 12.46 5.38 1.25
C THR A 83 11.20 4.55 1.29
N TYR A 84 10.46 4.53 2.41
CA TYR A 84 9.30 3.65 2.56
C TYR A 84 8.05 4.39 3.01
N SER A 85 6.90 3.98 2.50
CA SER A 85 5.60 4.46 2.92
C SER A 85 4.70 3.28 3.32
N VAL A 86 3.87 3.54 4.33
CA VAL A 86 2.80 2.65 4.78
C VAL A 86 1.50 3.43 4.72
N ARG A 87 0.43 2.78 4.25
CA ARG A 87 -0.90 3.38 4.13
C ARG A 87 -1.97 2.38 4.52
N HIS A 88 -3.04 2.86 5.14
CA HIS A 88 -4.25 2.11 5.44
C HIS A 88 -5.44 2.76 4.73
N TYR A 89 -6.14 1.95 3.96
CA TYR A 89 -7.33 2.32 3.22
C TYR A 89 -8.53 1.54 3.73
N THR A 90 -9.69 2.20 3.77
CA THR A 90 -10.99 1.54 3.93
C THR A 90 -11.83 1.68 2.67
N MET A 91 -12.61 0.66 2.35
CA MET A 91 -13.48 0.64 1.18
C MET A 91 -14.69 -0.27 1.40
N THR A 92 -15.76 -0.08 0.63
CA THR A 92 -17.01 -0.84 0.80
C THR A 92 -16.97 -2.25 0.18
N SER A 93 -16.10 -2.49 -0.80
CA SER A 93 -15.92 -3.78 -1.47
C SER A 93 -14.62 -3.82 -2.29
N LEU A 94 -14.17 -5.01 -2.72
CA LEU A 94 -12.96 -5.16 -3.55
C LEU A 94 -13.09 -4.47 -4.93
N THR A 95 -14.33 -4.35 -5.41
CA THR A 95 -14.67 -3.71 -6.69
C THR A 95 -15.11 -2.26 -6.54
N ALA A 96 -15.05 -1.71 -5.32
CA ALA A 96 -15.31 -0.29 -5.11
C ALA A 96 -14.31 0.52 -5.95
N ASN A 97 -14.76 1.66 -6.47
CA ASN A 97 -13.94 2.60 -7.22
C ASN A 97 -13.40 3.75 -6.37
N LYS A 98 -13.72 3.76 -5.06
CA LYS A 98 -13.26 4.76 -4.11
C LYS A 98 -12.81 4.07 -2.82
N ALA A 99 -11.65 4.47 -2.34
CA ALA A 99 -11.11 4.12 -1.03
C ALA A 99 -10.95 5.40 -0.23
N ASN A 100 -11.08 5.30 1.08
CA ASN A 100 -10.72 6.38 1.99
C ASN A 100 -9.34 6.05 2.57
N LEU A 101 -8.38 6.95 2.40
CA LEU A 101 -7.13 6.87 3.14
C LEU A 101 -7.45 7.20 4.61
N VAL A 102 -7.35 6.21 5.49
CA VAL A 102 -7.57 6.37 6.93
C VAL A 102 -6.33 7.01 7.55
N GLU A 103 -5.16 6.48 7.19
CA GLU A 103 -3.88 6.93 7.70
C GLU A 103 -2.76 6.54 6.73
N GLY A 104 -1.67 7.29 6.77
CA GLY A 104 -0.49 7.00 5.99
C GLY A 104 0.69 7.81 6.46
N THR A 105 1.87 7.20 6.44
CA THR A 105 3.11 7.84 6.88
C THR A 105 4.30 7.28 6.11
N TYR A 106 5.43 7.95 6.28
CA TYR A 106 6.73 7.45 5.86
C TYR A 106 7.40 6.72 7.02
N VAL A 107 8.08 5.63 6.72
CA VAL A 107 8.78 4.82 7.72
C VAL A 107 10.26 4.69 7.34
N PRO A 108 11.18 4.65 8.32
CA PRO A 108 12.61 4.60 8.05
C PRO A 108 13.06 3.24 7.50
N GLU A 109 12.33 2.18 7.81
CA GLU A 109 12.70 0.80 7.48
C GLU A 109 11.54 0.04 6.82
N ARG A 110 11.89 -0.95 6.02
CA ARG A 110 10.94 -1.85 5.37
C ARG A 110 10.26 -2.72 6.43
N CYS A 111 8.93 -2.75 6.41
CA CYS A 111 8.14 -3.71 7.17
C CYS A 111 8.26 -5.11 6.54
N ALA A 112 8.47 -6.12 7.37
CA ALA A 112 8.47 -7.52 6.96
C ALA A 112 7.07 -8.15 7.06
N THR A 113 6.19 -7.62 7.93
CA THR A 113 4.86 -8.18 8.21
C THR A 113 3.76 -7.13 8.26
N VAL A 114 2.50 -7.59 8.18
CA VAL A 114 1.30 -6.74 8.33
C VAL A 114 1.21 -6.17 9.76
N ASP A 115 1.59 -6.96 10.76
CA ASP A 115 1.53 -6.55 12.17
C ASP A 115 2.53 -5.42 12.46
N GLU A 116 3.75 -5.51 11.92
CA GLU A 116 4.73 -4.42 11.99
C GLU A 116 4.21 -3.14 11.33
N LEU A 117 3.62 -3.26 10.14
CA LEU A 117 3.04 -2.13 9.42
C LEU A 117 1.94 -1.46 10.25
N LYS A 118 1.04 -2.25 10.84
CA LYS A 118 -0.05 -1.75 11.69
C LYS A 118 0.47 -1.10 12.96
N ALA A 119 1.50 -1.69 13.58
CA ALA A 119 2.13 -1.10 14.76
C ALA A 119 2.76 0.27 14.46
N LEU A 120 3.40 0.41 13.29
CA LEU A 120 3.96 1.69 12.86
C LEU A 120 2.88 2.74 12.59
N LEU A 121 1.81 2.38 11.88
CA LEU A 121 0.69 3.29 11.65
C LEU A 121 0.06 3.78 12.97
N ALA A 122 -0.18 2.87 13.91
CA ALA A 122 -0.71 3.20 15.23
C ALA A 122 0.25 4.07 16.07
N SER A 123 1.56 4.02 15.82
CA SER A 123 2.56 4.82 16.56
C SER A 123 2.68 6.28 16.12
N VAL A 124 2.09 6.63 14.98
CA VAL A 124 2.17 7.98 14.38
C VAL A 124 0.91 8.82 14.66
N GLN A 125 -0.10 8.23 15.31
CA GLN A 125 -1.30 8.90 15.81
C GLN A 125 -1.07 9.52 17.19
#